data_AF-A0A3M1HJ41-F1
#
_entry.id   AF-A0A3M1HJ41-F1
#
_cell.length_a   1.000
_cell.length_b   1.000
_cell.length_c   1.000
_cell.angle_alpha   90.00
_cell.angle_beta   90.00
_cell.angle_gamma   90.00
#
_symmetry.space_group_name_H-M   'P 1'
#
loop_
_entity.id
_entity.type
_entity.pdbx_description
1 polymer ?
#
loop_
_entity_poly.entity_id
_entity_poly.type
_entity_poly.pdbx_seq_one_letter_code
_entity_poly.pdbx_strand_id
1 'polypeptide(L)' 'TPTPTATPIPCPQGCPYPVAGCEIKAIFARIDGTPLYVLPEDEFYPLREPDLWFCTEESARRAGWQHWGE' A
#
# COMPACT_ATOMS: atom_id res chain seq x y z
N THR A 1 25.40 -0.70 14.33
CA THR A 1 24.37 -0.51 13.30
C THR A 1 23.10 -0.03 13.98
N PRO A 2 22.68 1.24 13.86
CA PRO A 2 21.36 1.62 14.33
C PRO A 2 20.33 1.00 13.37
N THR A 3 19.65 -0.04 13.84
CA THR A 3 18.40 -0.52 13.23
C THR A 3 17.48 0.69 13.09
N PRO A 4 16.96 1.03 11.91
CA PRO A 4 15.96 2.08 11.81
C PRO A 4 14.79 1.66 12.71
N THR A 5 14.50 2.46 13.73
CA THR A 5 13.30 2.31 14.56
C THR A 5 12.12 2.29 13.60
N ALA A 6 11.64 1.11 13.26
CA ALA A 6 10.44 0.94 12.49
C ALA A 6 9.34 1.62 13.29
N THR A 7 8.89 2.78 12.82
CA THR A 7 7.65 3.39 13.31
C THR A 7 6.61 2.27 13.38
N PRO A 8 5.96 2.04 14.52
CA PRO A 8 5.00 0.96 14.64
C PRO A 8 3.98 1.13 13.53
N ILE A 9 3.96 0.19 12.58
CA ILE A 9 3.03 0.23 11.45
C ILE A 9 1.64 0.17 12.07
N PRO A 10 0.83 1.24 11.96
CA PRO A 10 -0.45 1.31 12.67
C PRO A 10 -1.44 0.23 12.20
N CYS A 11 -1.24 -0.29 10.99
CA CYS A 11 -2.08 -1.29 10.35
C CYS A 11 -1.23 -2.25 9.49
N PRO A 12 -0.79 -3.41 10.03
CA PRO A 12 0.09 -4.33 9.31
C PRO A 12 -0.58 -5.03 8.12
N GLN A 13 -1.90 -4.91 7.98
CA GLN A 13 -2.70 -5.48 6.88
C GLN A 13 -3.30 -4.40 5.97
N GLY A 14 -2.92 -3.14 6.17
CA GLY A 14 -3.50 -1.99 5.48
C GLY A 14 -4.56 -1.29 6.32
N CYS A 15 -4.59 0.04 6.22
CA CYS A 15 -5.52 0.89 6.95
C CYS A 15 -6.77 1.16 6.09
N PRO A 16 -7.99 1.07 6.64
CA PRO A 16 -9.21 1.39 5.90
C PRO A 16 -9.45 2.90 5.71
N TYR A 17 -8.57 3.73 6.27
CA TYR A 17 -8.59 5.19 6.15
C TYR A 17 -7.16 5.70 5.95
N PRO A 18 -6.98 6.86 5.30
CA PRO A 18 -5.66 7.46 5.11
C PRO A 18 -5.06 7.81 6.48
N VAL A 19 -3.90 7.25 6.78
CA VAL A 19 -3.10 7.60 7.95
C VAL A 19 -1.94 8.47 7.50
N ALA A 20 -1.62 9.51 8.26
CA ALA A 20 -0.48 10.38 7.95
C ALA A 20 0.81 9.55 7.82
N GLY A 21 1.48 9.65 6.67
CA GLY A 21 2.66 8.86 6.32
C GLY A 21 2.35 7.48 5.69
N CYS A 22 1.09 7.16 5.43
CA CYS A 22 0.67 5.94 4.74
C CYS A 22 -0.01 6.30 3.42
N GLU A 23 0.81 6.49 2.39
CA GLU A 23 0.40 7.01 1.08
C GLU A 23 0.28 5.92 0.02
N ILE A 24 0.69 4.68 0.30
CA ILE A 24 0.59 3.61 -0.70
C ILE A 24 -0.86 3.16 -0.77
N LYS A 25 -1.45 3.26 -1.97
CA LYS A 25 -2.84 2.86 -2.20
C LYS A 25 -2.92 1.38 -2.54
N ALA A 26 -3.71 0.63 -1.82
CA ALA A 26 -4.03 -0.76 -2.13
C ALA A 26 -5.43 -0.83 -2.74
N ILE A 27 -5.54 -1.49 -3.89
CA ILE A 27 -6.78 -1.66 -4.66
C ILE A 27 -6.99 -3.11 -5.08
N PHE A 28 -8.23 -3.57 -5.06
CA PHE A 28 -8.59 -4.80 -5.75
C PHE A 28 -8.83 -4.49 -7.24
N ALA A 29 -8.05 -5.13 -8.11
CA ALA A 29 -8.20 -4.98 -9.55
C ALA A 29 -9.62 -5.36 -9.97
N ARG A 30 -10.31 -4.48 -10.71
CA ARG A 30 -11.72 -4.72 -11.08
C ARG A 30 -11.93 -5.90 -12.03
N ILE A 31 -10.88 -6.35 -12.71
CA ILE A 31 -10.98 -7.41 -13.72
C ILE A 31 -11.07 -8.81 -13.09
N ASP A 32 -10.30 -9.06 -12.04
CA ASP A 32 -10.07 -10.39 -11.46
C ASP A 32 -10.01 -10.38 -9.92
N GLY A 33 -10.09 -9.22 -9.28
CA GLY A 33 -9.97 -9.06 -7.84
C GLY A 33 -8.54 -9.18 -7.33
N THR A 34 -7.52 -9.08 -8.19
CA THR A 34 -6.13 -9.19 -7.76
C THR A 34 -5.74 -8.04 -6.82
N PRO A 35 -5.12 -8.33 -5.65
CA PRO A 35 -4.69 -7.32 -4.71
C PRO A 35 -3.43 -6.60 -5.23
N LEU A 36 -3.60 -5.35 -5.65
CA LEU A 36 -2.52 -4.52 -6.19
C LEU A 36 -2.28 -3.30 -5.31
N TYR A 37 -1.01 -2.93 -5.11
CA TYR A 37 -0.64 -1.66 -4.49
C TYR A 37 -0.04 -0.71 -5.52
N VAL A 38 -0.28 0.58 -5.32
CA VAL A 38 0.12 1.68 -6.21
C VAL A 38 0.86 2.73 -5.38
N LEU A 39 2.02 3.14 -5.84
CA LEU A 39 2.89 4.13 -5.22
C LEU A 39 2.52 5.54 -5.66
N PRO A 40 2.77 6.59 -4.84
CA PRO A 40 2.53 7.98 -5.23
C PRO A 40 3.21 8.43 -6.53
N GLU A 41 4.32 7.79 -6.90
CA GLU A 41 5.07 8.04 -8.12
C GLU A 41 4.48 7.37 -9.38
N ASP A 42 3.58 6.40 -9.22
CA ASP A 42 2.96 5.70 -10.34
C ASP A 42 1.96 6.59 -11.07
N GLU A 43 1.93 6.50 -12.40
CA GLU A 43 1.04 7.30 -13.25
C GLU A 43 -0.46 7.10 -12.93
N PHE A 44 -0.83 5.92 -12.43
CA PHE A 44 -2.20 5.56 -12.09
C PHE A 44 -2.60 5.96 -10.67
N TYR A 45 -1.64 6.40 -9.85
CA TYR A 45 -1.90 6.78 -8.47
C TYR A 45 -3.03 7.82 -8.29
N PRO A 46 -3.10 8.93 -9.05
CA PRO A 46 -4.20 9.89 -8.93
C PRO A 46 -5.54 9.34 -9.46
N LEU A 47 -5.52 8.28 -10.27
CA LEU A 47 -6.71 7.73 -10.94
C LEU A 47 -7.43 6.65 -10.12
N ARG A 48 -6.80 6.17 -9.03
CA ARG A 48 -7.31 5.06 -8.23
C ARG A 48 -7.76 5.52 -6.84
N GLU A 49 -8.98 5.16 -6.48
CA GLU A 49 -9.44 5.21 -5.09
C GLU A 49 -8.94 3.97 -4.34
N PRO A 50 -8.29 4.12 -3.18
CA PRO A 50 -7.78 3.01 -2.39
C PRO A 50 -8.89 2.28 -1.64
N ASP A 51 -8.82 0.94 -1.64
CA ASP A 51 -9.54 0.09 -0.69
C ASP A 51 -8.83 0.09 0.68
N LEU A 52 -7.49 0.11 0.67
CA LEU A 52 -6.64 0.17 1.85
C LEU A 52 -5.44 1.09 1.65
N TRP A 53 -4.82 1.50 2.75
CA TRP A 53 -3.60 2.31 2.76
C TRP A 53 -2.44 1.59 3.43
N PHE A 54 -1.28 1.59 2.80
CA PHE A 54 -0.03 1.07 3.35
C PHE A 54 0.99 2.18 3.55
N CYS A 55 1.87 1.99 4.53
CA CYS A 55 2.92 2.95 4.86
C CYS A 55 4.26 2.59 4.20
N THR A 56 4.46 1.33 3.88
CA THR A 56 5.66 0.84 3.19
C THR A 56 5.30 -0.29 2.22
N GLU A 57 6.06 -0.40 1.14
CA GLU A 57 5.91 -1.51 0.18
C GLU A 57 6.13 -2.87 0.83
N GLU A 58 7.08 -2.96 1.77
CA GLU A 58 7.33 -4.18 2.53
C GLU A 58 6.08 -4.64 3.28
N SER A 59 5.30 -3.71 3.85
CA SER A 59 4.04 -4.04 4.53
C SER A 59 2.96 -4.52 3.56
N ALA A 60 2.85 -3.89 2.39
CA ALA A 60 1.92 -4.30 1.34
C ALA A 60 2.26 -5.72 0.82
N ARG A 61 3.53 -5.95 0.48
CA ARG A 61 4.04 -7.26 0.01
C ARG A 61 3.85 -8.35 1.07
N ARG A 62 4.15 -8.07 2.34
CA ARG A 62 3.90 -9.02 3.45
C ARG A 62 2.41 -9.32 3.65
N ALA A 63 1.54 -8.38 3.35
CA ALA A 63 0.09 -8.57 3.37
C ALA A 63 -0.46 -9.24 2.09
N GLY A 64 0.41 -9.68 1.16
CA GLY A 64 0.02 -10.40 -0.04
C GLY A 64 -0.35 -9.52 -1.24
N TRP A 65 -0.02 -8.22 -1.19
CA TRP A 65 -0.28 -7.28 -2.28
C TRP A 65 0.89 -7.23 -3.25
N GLN A 66 0.60 -7.08 -4.54
CA GLN A 66 1.60 -7.00 -5.62
C GLN A 66 1.69 -5.57 -6.15
N HIS A 67 2.87 -5.13 -6.62
CA HIS A 67 2.99 -3.79 -7.19
C HIS A 67 2.23 -3.71 -8.51
N TRP A 68 1.53 -2.60 -8.73
CA TRP A 68 0.93 -2.30 -10.02
C TRP A 68 2.03 -2.14 -11.09
N GLY A 69 2.16 -3.15 -11.96
CA GLY A 69 3.12 -3.15 -13.06
C GLY A 69 4.22 -4.21 -12.98
N GLU A 70 4.24 -5.01 -11.91
CA GLU A 70 5.12 -6.18 -11.75
C GLU A 70 4.52 -7.47 -12.34
#